data_AF-A0A1F3LHQ3-F1
#
_entry.id   AF-A0A1F3LHQ3-F1
#
_cell.length_a   1.000
_cell.length_b   1.000
_cell.length_c   1.000
_cell.angle_alpha   90.00
_cell.angle_beta   90.00
_cell.angle_gamma   90.00
#
_symmetry.space_group_name_H-M   'P 1'
#
loop_
_entity.id
_entity.type
_entity.pdbx_description
1 polymer ?
#
loop_
_entity_poly.entity_id
_entity_poly.type
_entity_poly.pdbx_seq_one_letter_code
_entity_poly.pdbx_strand_id
1 'polypeptide(L)' 'MGIFDHLFDDGYGEKTTEGVDFYINKDGYRVMTESYLVRRGYCCSNGCLHCPYWPRAQKGNRVFRPDVEKKYKA' A
#
# COMPACT_ATOMS: atom_id res chain seq x y z
N MET A 1 33.06 -21.23 -5.43
CA MET A 1 31.73 -21.16 -6.07
C MET A 1 30.76 -21.78 -5.08
N GLY A 2 30.19 -20.95 -4.20
CA GLY A 2 29.42 -21.40 -3.06
C GLY A 2 27.99 -21.77 -3.48
N ILE A 3 27.47 -22.87 -2.96
CA ILE A 3 26.11 -23.38 -3.19
C ILE A 3 24.98 -22.46 -2.69
N PHE A 4 25.31 -21.23 -2.26
CA PHE A 4 24.41 -20.26 -1.64
C PHE A 4 24.30 -18.92 -2.39
N ASP A 5 25.04 -18.71 -3.49
CA ASP A 5 25.00 -17.45 -4.27
C ASP A 5 23.69 -17.22 -5.06
N HIS A 6 22.76 -18.17 -5.03
CA HIS A 6 21.43 -18.05 -5.68
C HIS A 6 20.26 -18.08 -4.69
N LEU A 7 20.54 -18.14 -3.39
CA LEU A 7 19.51 -18.12 -2.33
C LEU A 7 19.18 -16.69 -1.86
N PHE A 8 19.97 -15.72 -2.29
CA PHE A 8 19.74 -14.30 -2.10
C PHE A 8 19.45 -13.68 -3.48
N ASP A 9 18.36 -14.09 -4.12
CA ASP A 9 17.77 -13.26 -5.17
C ASP A 9 17.14 -12.07 -4.45
N ASP A 10 17.91 -10.98 -4.35
CA ASP A 10 17.70 -9.78 -3.55
C ASP A 10 16.52 -8.92 -4.04
N GLY A 11 15.42 -9.56 -4.43
CA GLY A 11 14.25 -8.95 -5.03
C GLY A 11 12.97 -9.08 -4.21
N TYR A 12 13.05 -9.41 -2.91
CA TYR A 12 11.85 -9.55 -2.07
C TYR A 12 11.32 -8.18 -1.61
N GLY A 13 10.68 -7.47 -2.54
CA GLY A 13 9.97 -6.25 -2.25
C GLY A 13 9.21 -5.77 -3.47
N GLU A 14 7.88 -5.90 -3.41
CA GLU A 14 6.96 -5.34 -4.39
C GLU A 14 7.45 -3.96 -4.90
N LYS A 15 7.56 -3.77 -6.22
CA LYS A 15 8.12 -2.56 -6.85
C LYS A 15 7.25 -1.34 -6.54
N THR A 16 7.49 -0.70 -5.39
CA THR A 16 6.84 0.55 -5.00
C THR A 16 7.65 1.74 -5.51
N THR A 17 6.98 2.68 -6.15
CA THR A 17 7.60 3.91 -6.68
C THR A 17 7.37 5.07 -5.70
N GLU A 18 8.44 5.75 -5.28
CA GLU A 18 8.35 6.96 -4.47
C GLU A 18 7.61 8.08 -5.24
N GLY A 19 6.70 8.78 -4.56
CA GLY A 19 5.81 9.78 -5.15
C GLY A 19 4.50 9.19 -5.71
N VAL A 20 4.44 7.89 -5.99
CA VAL A 20 3.23 7.21 -6.47
C VAL A 20 2.61 6.35 -5.38
N ASP A 21 3.37 5.39 -4.84
CA ASP A 21 2.89 4.44 -3.83
C ASP A 21 3.08 4.97 -2.40
N PHE A 22 4.11 5.78 -2.18
CA PHE A 22 4.41 6.37 -0.88
C PHE A 22 5.22 7.65 -1.02
N TYR A 23 5.26 8.45 0.03
CA TYR A 23 6.18 9.58 0.16
C TYR A 23 6.81 9.58 1.56
N ILE A 24 7.98 10.21 1.69
CA ILE A 24 8.61 10.45 2.98
C ILE A 24 8.16 11.82 3.48
N ASN A 25 7.52 11.86 4.64
CA ASN A 25 7.17 13.14 5.28
C ASN A 25 8.42 13.81 5.88
N LYS A 26 8.34 15.08 6.23
CA LYS A 26 9.44 15.85 6.85
C LYS A 26 10.04 15.18 8.09
N ASP A 27 9.22 14.43 8.83
CA ASP A 27 9.61 13.67 10.01
C ASP A 27 10.33 12.34 9.71
N GLY A 28 10.56 12.02 8.43
CA GLY A 28 11.22 10.77 8.00
C GLY A 28 10.31 9.54 7.93
N TYR A 29 8.99 9.70 8.15
CA TYR A 29 8.04 8.59 8.07
C TYR A 29 7.61 8.29 6.64
N ARG A 30 7.55 6.99 6.31
CA ARG A 30 6.98 6.48 5.05
C ARG A 30 5.46 6.50 5.12
N VAL A 31 4.84 7.41 4.38
CA VAL A 31 3.38 7.54 4.29
C VAL A 31 2.90 6.91 2.99
N MET A 32 2.08 5.87 3.10
CA MET A 32 1.49 5.20 1.94
C MET A 32 0.37 6.06 1.35
N THR A 33 0.34 6.14 0.03
CA THR A 33 -0.72 6.86 -0.70
C THR A 33 -1.98 6.03 -0.83
N GLU A 34 -3.08 6.69 -1.19
CA GLU A 34 -4.34 6.04 -1.54
C GLU A 34 -4.16 4.99 -2.65
N SER A 35 -3.37 5.30 -3.68
CA SER A 35 -3.13 4.41 -4.83
C SER A 35 -2.51 3.08 -4.41
N TYR A 36 -1.52 3.12 -3.52
CA TYR A 36 -0.91 1.91 -2.96
C TYR A 36 -1.91 1.10 -2.14
N LEU A 37 -2.69 1.77 -1.29
CA LEU A 37 -3.67 1.11 -0.44
C LEU A 37 -4.80 0.47 -1.26
N VAL A 38 -5.21 1.09 -2.37
CA VAL A 38 -6.16 0.49 -3.32
C VAL A 38 -5.57 -0.77 -3.96
N ARG A 39 -4.32 -0.69 -4.45
CA ARG A 39 -3.59 -1.81 -5.06
C ARG A 39 -3.38 -2.98 -4.09
N ARG A 40 -3.16 -2.69 -2.81
CA ARG A 40 -3.08 -3.66 -1.71
C ARG A 40 -4.37 -4.47 -1.54
N GLY A 41 -5.52 -3.88 -1.82
CA GLY A 41 -6.80 -4.59 -1.91
C GLY A 41 -7.44 -5.02 -0.58
N TYR A 42 -6.93 -4.59 0.58
CA TYR A 42 -7.61 -4.79 1.88
C TYR A 42 -7.28 -3.71 2.93
N CYS A 43 -8.22 -3.48 3.84
CA CYS A 43 -8.04 -2.63 5.01
C CYS A 43 -7.31 -3.38 6.14
N CYS A 44 -6.26 -2.75 6.67
CA CYS A 44 -5.42 -3.32 7.73
C CYS A 44 -5.80 -2.90 9.16
N SER A 45 -6.83 -2.08 9.33
CA SER A 45 -7.28 -1.52 10.62
C SER A 45 -6.34 -0.54 11.33
N ASN A 46 -5.29 -0.05 10.67
CA ASN A 46 -4.34 0.88 11.29
C ASN A 46 -4.81 2.34 11.31
N GLY A 47 -6.04 2.64 10.87
CA GLY A 47 -6.57 4.01 10.90
C GLY A 47 -5.80 5.02 10.04
N CYS A 48 -5.31 4.61 8.86
CA CYS A 48 -4.49 5.45 7.98
C CYS A 48 -5.22 6.73 7.53
N LEU A 49 -4.48 7.83 7.34
CA LEU A 49 -5.02 9.10 6.83
C LEU A 49 -5.66 8.93 5.44
N HIS A 50 -4.97 8.25 4.53
CA HIS A 50 -5.41 8.02 3.14
C HIS A 50 -6.15 6.69 2.96
N CYS A 51 -6.89 6.23 3.99
CA CYS A 51 -7.60 4.95 3.92
C CYS A 51 -8.69 4.98 2.82
N PRO A 52 -8.58 4.14 1.76
CA PRO A 52 -9.57 4.12 0.68
C PRO A 52 -10.86 3.38 1.05
N TYR A 53 -10.88 2.71 2.20
CA TYR A 53 -11.95 1.80 2.61
C TYR A 53 -12.99 2.46 3.51
N TRP A 54 -14.25 2.05 3.33
CA TRP A 54 -15.37 2.41 4.19
C TRP A 54 -16.16 1.16 4.60
N PRO A 55 -16.48 0.93 5.88
CA PRO A 55 -16.10 1.71 7.06
C PRO A 55 -14.57 1.74 7.30
N ARG A 56 -14.08 2.81 7.93
CA ARG A 56 -12.65 2.96 8.26
C ARG A 56 -12.25 1.98 9.36
N ALA A 57 -10.99 1.56 9.31
CA ALA A 57 -10.34 0.71 10.31
C ALA A 57 -11.02 -0.66 10.57
N GLN A 58 -11.66 -1.25 9.56
CA GLN A 58 -12.26 -2.58 9.65
C GLN A 58 -11.37 -3.64 8.99
N LYS A 59 -10.86 -4.60 9.76
CA LYS A 59 -9.86 -5.58 9.30
C LYS A 59 -10.41 -6.42 8.17
N GLY A 60 -9.66 -6.50 7.07
CA GLY A 60 -10.05 -7.29 5.90
C GLY A 60 -11.16 -6.66 5.05
N ASN A 61 -11.62 -5.45 5.36
CA ASN A 61 -12.57 -4.75 4.53
C ASN A 61 -11.99 -4.49 3.13
N ARG A 62 -12.79 -4.72 2.09
CA ARG A 62 -12.44 -4.47 0.68
C ARG A 62 -13.38 -3.47 0.01
N VAL A 63 -14.34 -2.93 0.77
CA VAL A 63 -15.31 -1.96 0.29
C VAL A 63 -14.65 -0.59 0.25
N PHE A 64 -14.53 -0.04 -0.96
CA PHE A 64 -14.01 1.30 -1.17
C PHE A 64 -15.05 2.37 -0.82
N ARG A 65 -14.59 3.55 -0.43
CA ARG A 65 -15.45 4.73 -0.30
C ARG A 65 -15.94 5.15 -1.71
N PRO A 66 -17.16 5.71 -1.87
CA PRO A 66 -17.74 5.98 -3.19
C PRO A 66 -16.90 6.88 -4.11
N ASP A 67 -16.11 7.80 -3.57
CA ASP A 67 -15.18 8.65 -4.31
C ASP A 67 -13.99 7.85 -4.87
N VAL A 68 -13.42 6.97 -4.05
CA VAL A 68 -12.30 6.12 -4.45
C VAL A 68 -12.75 5.07 -5.47
N GLU A 69 -13.92 4.47 -5.27
CA GLU A 69 -14.47 3.49 -6.20
C GLU A 69 -14.63 4.09 -7.60
N LYS A 70 -15.19 5.29 -7.71
CA LYS A 70 -15.33 6.01 -8.99
C LYS A 70 -13.99 6.33 -9.65
N LYS A 71 -12.95 6.56 -8.86
CA LYS A 71 -11.62 6.94 -9.37
C LYS A 71 -10.83 5.76 -9.91
N TYR A 72 -10.95 4.58 -9.30
CA TYR A 72 -10.08 3.42 -9.60
C TYR A 72 -10.79 2.23 -10.26
N LYS A 73 -12.13 2.21 -10.31
CA LYS A 73 -12.90 1.18 -11.07
C LYS A 73 -13.47 1.69 -12.41
N ALA A 74 -13.12 2.92 -12.81
CA ALA A 74 -13.50 3.50 -14.11
C ALA A 74 -12.71 2.89 -15.26
#